data_AF-A0A8H2WCJ4-F1
#
_entry.id   AF-A0A8H2WCJ4-F1
#
_cell.length_a   1.000
_cell.length_b   1.000
_cell.length_c   1.000
_cell.angle_alpha   90.00
_cell.angle_beta   90.00
_cell.angle_gamma   90.00
#
_symmetry.space_group_name_H-M   'P 1'
#
loop_
_entity.id
_entity.type
_entity.pdbx_description
1 polymer ?
#
loop_
_entity_poly.entity_id
_entity_poly.type
_entity_poly.pdbx_seq_one_letter_code
_entity_poly.pdbx_strand_id
1 'polypeptide(L)'
;MWSNLVNDKRIAGSPHVTLIHVKEKQDSEALWERCQALRKSAGEIEPTFKVTFDHIVWNDNVMALSVSKVEIHREFEEEHRQLAEAVVEHIPEKITNRLHLTIGTREEGVNAFEAAAMVTEWRDGANTEVQSIPLDSNPGPDNSMDIDTECGGSATNNRIVHSGKRPRISDTETLECPPKIPGIKNLPIELFIVVARYLRPGDLLSLARCCKSFRSRLMNKSYQFLWLDVMKNVASLPPCPLGFTEPQYLTVLFSGFCTACGSTRKSKMDPILLVRLCDRCQKQCLVRLFSPQVPADVYGLIHKSNVFGRTTTGELPEARVLKSNLVSVLDLVREVRRSGNDRAVIELEKKLVEAVEERRMLSEKIIRAVEQCEDEVFWEKQVIQHKRRLEYVACPAELRIQRRCIDELGFQMEDLQFSWNSSAREKYYRLLNKPELLYDREWREIRSHLKRLINANRKARLAKEREACEPSQSSYQGGVGPLVLDIDPVMDGPSHIERIEILGEI
;
A
#
# COMPACT_ATOMS: atom_id res chain seq x y z
N MET A 1 0.85 -11.32 33.57
CA MET A 1 -0.14 -10.53 32.80
C MET A 1 0.17 -10.47 31.30
N TRP A 2 1.27 -9.82 30.86
CA TRP A 2 1.59 -9.67 29.42
C TRP A 2 1.54 -10.97 28.60
N SER A 3 2.18 -12.04 29.06
CA SER A 3 2.17 -13.34 28.37
C SER A 3 0.75 -13.89 28.16
N ASN A 4 -0.16 -13.68 29.12
CA ASN A 4 -1.55 -14.12 29.01
C ASN A 4 -2.29 -13.29 27.96
N LEU A 5 -2.12 -11.96 27.96
CA LEU A 5 -2.72 -11.09 26.96
C LEU A 5 -2.31 -11.46 25.53
N VAL A 6 -1.04 -11.83 25.33
CA VAL A 6 -0.52 -12.28 24.02
C VAL A 6 -1.09 -13.64 23.63
N ASN A 7 -1.02 -14.63 24.53
CA ASN A 7 -1.45 -16.00 24.25
C ASN A 7 -2.96 -16.08 23.99
N ASP A 8 -3.74 -15.32 24.74
CA ASP A 8 -5.20 -15.33 24.68
C ASP A 8 -5.75 -14.33 23.65
N LYS A 9 -4.87 -13.65 22.88
CA LYS A 9 -5.21 -12.63 21.86
C LYS A 9 -6.09 -11.50 22.41
N ARG A 10 -5.75 -11.03 23.61
CA ARG A 10 -6.50 -10.01 24.36
C ARG A 10 -5.87 -8.61 24.34
N ILE A 11 -4.93 -8.39 23.44
CA ILE A 11 -4.36 -7.06 23.17
C ILE A 11 -5.42 -6.19 22.47
N ALA A 12 -5.52 -4.92 22.85
CA ALA A 12 -6.46 -3.98 22.27
C ALA A 12 -6.21 -3.82 20.76
N GLY A 13 -7.22 -4.14 19.94
CA GLY A 13 -7.12 -4.08 18.47
C GLY A 13 -7.10 -2.67 17.87
N SER A 14 -7.59 -1.67 18.62
CA SER A 14 -7.56 -0.25 18.24
C SER A 14 -7.12 0.59 19.44
N PRO A 15 -5.81 0.66 19.73
CA PRO A 15 -5.29 1.38 20.89
C PRO A 15 -5.45 2.89 20.69
N HIS A 16 -5.97 3.57 21.71
CA HIS A 16 -6.20 5.02 21.69
C HIS A 16 -6.08 5.59 23.11
N VAL A 17 -5.86 6.90 23.21
CA VAL A 17 -5.89 7.64 24.47
C VAL A 17 -7.18 8.45 24.53
N THR A 18 -8.03 8.18 25.51
CA THR A 18 -9.31 8.88 25.67
C THR A 18 -9.11 10.19 26.44
N LEU A 19 -9.11 11.32 25.71
CA LEU A 19 -9.10 12.65 26.31
C LEU A 19 -10.37 12.90 27.13
N ILE A 20 -11.56 12.67 26.56
CA ILE A 20 -12.84 12.81 27.26
C ILE A 20 -13.90 11.87 26.66
N HIS A 21 -14.69 11.20 27.49
CA HIS A 21 -15.80 10.36 27.06
C HIS A 21 -17.16 11.09 27.24
N VAL A 22 -18.17 10.76 26.43
CA VAL A 22 -19.50 11.41 26.51
C VAL A 22 -20.16 11.30 27.90
N LYS A 23 -19.88 10.20 28.61
CA LYS A 23 -20.35 9.98 30.00
C LYS A 23 -19.70 10.94 31.01
N GLU A 24 -18.55 11.51 30.67
CA GLU A 24 -17.78 12.43 31.52
C GLU A 24 -18.02 13.90 31.12
N LYS A 25 -18.94 14.18 30.18
CA LYS A 25 -19.27 15.55 29.77
C LYS A 25 -19.63 16.42 30.97
N GLN A 26 -20.36 15.89 31.94
CA GLN A 26 -20.78 16.62 33.14
C GLN A 26 -19.60 17.00 34.06
N ASP A 27 -18.51 16.22 34.01
CA ASP A 27 -17.31 16.47 34.82
C ASP A 27 -16.39 17.53 34.19
N SER A 28 -16.50 17.76 32.87
CA SER A 28 -15.74 18.80 32.19
C SER A 28 -16.41 19.27 30.89
N GLU A 29 -17.46 20.08 31.04
CA GLU A 29 -18.18 20.65 29.90
C GLU A 29 -17.29 21.57 29.05
N ALA A 30 -16.40 22.33 29.69
CA ALA A 30 -15.48 23.22 29.00
C ALA A 30 -14.46 22.45 28.12
N LEU A 31 -13.89 21.34 28.60
CA LEU A 31 -13.01 20.49 27.79
C LEU A 31 -13.81 19.81 26.66
N TRP A 32 -15.02 19.34 26.95
CA TRP A 32 -15.90 18.73 25.96
C TRP A 32 -16.20 19.68 24.79
N GLU A 33 -16.60 20.92 25.08
CA GLU A 33 -16.89 21.93 24.05
C GLU A 33 -15.62 22.32 23.27
N ARG A 34 -14.45 22.41 23.92
CA ARG A 34 -13.16 22.63 23.22
C ARG A 34 -12.80 21.48 22.29
N CYS A 35 -12.94 20.22 22.74
CA CYS A 35 -12.73 19.04 21.90
C CYS A 35 -13.74 18.99 20.73
N GLN A 36 -15.00 19.38 20.96
CA GLN A 36 -15.98 19.50 19.88
C GLN A 36 -15.63 20.61 18.90
N ALA A 37 -15.20 21.77 19.38
CA ALA A 37 -14.78 22.90 18.55
C ALA A 37 -13.58 22.50 17.69
N LEU A 38 -12.57 21.85 18.28
CA LEU A 38 -11.40 21.32 17.56
C LEU A 38 -11.81 20.26 16.53
N ARG A 39 -12.72 19.35 16.86
CA ARG A 39 -13.24 18.35 15.91
C ARG A 39 -14.04 19.00 14.77
N LYS A 40 -14.82 20.03 15.05
CA LYS A 40 -15.64 20.75 14.05
C LYS A 40 -14.77 21.65 13.17
N SER A 41 -13.70 22.22 13.72
CA SER A 41 -12.75 23.02 12.96
C SER A 41 -11.85 22.15 12.09
N ALA A 42 -11.52 20.92 12.52
CA ALA A 42 -10.49 20.04 11.96
C ALA A 42 -10.42 19.87 10.42
N GLY A 43 -11.46 20.14 9.62
CA GLY A 43 -11.37 20.02 8.15
C GLY A 43 -10.75 18.68 7.70
N GLU A 44 -9.85 18.69 6.71
CA GLU A 44 -9.07 17.51 6.26
C GLU A 44 -7.67 17.35 6.90
N ILE A 45 -7.32 18.10 7.96
CA ILE A 45 -6.12 17.81 8.77
C ILE A 45 -6.58 17.32 10.13
N GLU A 46 -6.49 16.01 10.36
CA GLU A 46 -6.77 15.46 11.68
C GLU A 46 -5.79 16.06 12.70
N PRO A 47 -6.28 16.62 13.82
CA PRO A 47 -5.42 17.19 14.84
C PRO A 47 -4.50 16.11 15.39
N THR A 48 -3.19 16.28 15.19
CA THR A 48 -2.19 15.33 15.66
C THR A 48 -1.60 15.79 16.99
N PHE A 49 -1.60 14.88 17.96
CA PHE A 49 -1.02 15.09 19.28
C PHE A 49 0.22 14.24 19.45
N LYS A 50 1.23 14.79 20.11
CA LYS A 50 2.37 14.05 20.62
C LYS A 50 2.07 13.66 22.07
N VAL A 51 2.05 12.35 22.34
CA VAL A 51 1.76 11.80 23.66
C VAL A 51 3.03 11.16 24.23
N THR A 52 3.33 11.44 25.49
CA THR A 52 4.47 10.85 26.21
C THR A 52 3.94 9.79 27.18
N PHE A 53 4.45 8.57 27.06
CA PHE A 53 4.20 7.49 28.01
C PHE A 53 5.36 7.38 28.99
N ASP A 54 5.07 7.20 30.26
CA ASP A 54 6.07 7.18 31.33
C ASP A 54 6.14 5.85 32.10
N HIS A 55 5.03 5.14 32.25
CA HIS A 55 5.00 3.84 32.91
C HIS A 55 4.11 2.85 32.19
N ILE A 56 4.45 1.56 32.33
CA ILE A 56 3.50 0.46 32.15
C ILE A 56 2.87 0.22 33.52
N VAL A 57 1.54 0.20 33.59
CA VAL A 57 0.76 -0.01 34.81
C VAL A 57 -0.20 -1.17 34.60
N TRP A 58 -0.27 -2.11 35.53
CA TRP A 58 -1.18 -3.25 35.43
C TRP A 58 -1.61 -3.81 36.79
N ASN A 59 -2.73 -4.52 36.77
CA ASN A 59 -3.17 -5.43 37.83
C ASN A 59 -3.50 -6.80 37.19
N ASP A 60 -4.25 -7.64 37.89
CA ASP A 60 -4.62 -8.97 37.39
C ASP A 60 -5.60 -8.94 36.20
N ASN A 61 -6.32 -7.83 35.99
CA ASN A 61 -7.41 -7.72 35.02
C ASN A 61 -7.08 -6.85 33.80
N VAL A 62 -6.28 -5.80 33.97
CA VAL A 62 -6.01 -4.83 32.91
C VAL A 62 -4.57 -4.34 32.92
N MET A 63 -4.05 -4.02 31.74
CA MET A 63 -2.72 -3.45 31.54
C MET A 63 -2.84 -2.21 30.65
N ALA A 64 -2.13 -1.14 31.02
CA ALA A 64 -2.16 0.13 30.31
C ALA A 64 -0.79 0.84 30.33
N LEU A 65 -0.58 1.75 29.39
CA LEU A 65 0.48 2.76 29.44
C LEU A 65 -0.08 4.03 30.08
N SER A 66 0.57 4.56 31.11
CA SER A 66 0.21 5.87 31.64
C SER A 66 0.74 6.98 30.73
N VAL A 67 -0.03 8.05 30.61
CA VAL A 67 0.32 9.22 29.77
C VAL A 67 0.73 10.38 30.66
N SER A 68 2.00 10.76 30.63
CA SER A 68 2.53 11.88 31.43
C SER A 68 2.34 13.24 30.76
N LYS A 69 2.28 13.28 29.42
CA LYS A 69 2.19 14.54 28.68
C LYS A 69 1.42 14.36 27.37
N VAL A 70 0.56 15.33 27.07
CA VAL A 70 -0.06 15.52 25.75
C VAL A 70 0.43 16.86 25.23
N GLU A 71 0.96 16.88 24.02
CA GLU A 71 1.48 18.06 23.34
C GLU A 71 0.90 18.14 21.93
N ILE A 72 0.95 19.33 21.36
CA ILE A 72 0.54 19.59 19.99
C ILE A 72 1.69 19.22 19.07
N HIS A 73 1.40 18.48 18.00
CA HIS A 73 2.37 18.22 16.94
C HIS A 73 2.50 19.45 16.02
N ARG A 74 3.66 19.79 15.48
CA ARG A 74 3.92 21.15 14.93
C ARG A 74 3.19 21.52 13.62
N GLU A 75 2.34 20.66 13.08
CA GLU A 75 1.63 20.86 11.80
C GLU A 75 0.17 21.28 12.02
N PHE A 76 -0.06 22.53 12.45
CA PHE A 76 -1.40 23.12 12.54
C PHE A 76 -1.46 24.45 11.79
N GLU A 77 -2.58 24.73 11.12
CA GLU A 77 -2.92 26.10 10.71
C GLU A 77 -3.18 26.97 11.96
N GLU A 78 -2.91 28.28 11.87
CA GLU A 78 -2.97 29.22 13.02
C GLU A 78 -4.26 29.10 13.86
N GLU A 79 -5.41 29.04 13.19
CA GLU A 79 -6.73 28.97 13.84
C GLU A 79 -6.97 27.62 14.55
N HIS A 80 -6.56 26.51 13.92
CA HIS A 80 -6.64 25.17 14.51
C HIS A 80 -5.62 24.95 15.61
N ARG A 81 -4.44 25.57 15.48
CA ARG A 81 -3.40 25.54 16.48
C ARG A 81 -3.90 26.17 17.77
N GLN A 82 -4.55 27.32 17.69
CA GLN A 82 -5.14 27.99 18.86
C GLN A 82 -6.21 27.14 19.54
N LEU A 83 -7.04 26.41 18.77
CA LEU A 83 -8.03 25.47 19.32
C LEU A 83 -7.39 24.24 19.96
N ALA A 84 -6.33 23.70 19.35
CA ALA A 84 -5.57 22.58 19.91
C ALA A 84 -4.80 23.01 21.18
N GLU A 85 -4.23 24.21 21.18
CA GLU A 85 -3.58 24.87 22.35
C GLU A 85 -4.60 25.01 23.47
N ALA A 86 -5.78 25.53 23.18
CA ALA A 86 -6.85 25.61 24.16
C ALA A 86 -7.26 24.24 24.74
N VAL A 87 -7.25 23.16 23.94
CA VAL A 87 -7.52 21.80 24.44
C VAL A 87 -6.40 21.30 25.36
N VAL A 88 -5.14 21.37 24.92
CA VAL A 88 -3.98 20.81 25.63
C VAL A 88 -3.64 21.60 26.89
N GLU A 89 -3.69 22.93 26.84
CA GLU A 89 -3.40 23.80 27.98
C GLU A 89 -4.44 23.70 29.10
N HIS A 90 -5.67 23.28 28.77
CA HIS A 90 -6.80 23.28 29.69
C HIS A 90 -7.42 21.89 29.88
N ILE A 91 -6.59 20.85 29.92
CA ILE A 91 -6.99 19.52 30.39
C ILE A 91 -7.06 19.56 31.93
N PRO A 92 -8.23 19.32 32.56
CA PRO A 92 -8.35 19.31 34.01
C PRO A 92 -7.49 18.22 34.64
N GLU A 93 -6.97 18.49 35.84
CA GLU A 93 -6.14 17.54 36.61
C GLU A 93 -6.80 16.17 36.77
N LYS A 94 -8.12 16.14 37.06
CA LYS A 94 -8.92 14.90 37.15
C LYS A 94 -8.81 14.03 35.88
N ILE A 95 -8.74 14.66 34.70
CA ILE A 95 -8.59 13.97 33.42
C ILE A 95 -7.13 13.56 33.20
N THR A 96 -6.19 14.49 33.44
CA THR A 96 -4.75 14.23 33.34
C THR A 96 -4.34 13.03 34.19
N ASN A 97 -4.85 12.91 35.42
CA ASN A 97 -4.56 11.82 36.36
C ASN A 97 -5.05 10.45 35.88
N ARG A 98 -6.02 10.38 34.97
CA ARG A 98 -6.49 9.10 34.40
C ARG A 98 -6.07 8.86 32.95
N LEU A 99 -5.24 9.73 32.34
CA LEU A 99 -4.85 9.53 30.94
C LEU A 99 -3.98 8.28 30.79
N HIS A 100 -4.39 7.41 29.88
CA HIS A 100 -3.74 6.13 29.63
C HIS A 100 -4.04 5.64 28.20
N LEU A 101 -3.27 4.65 27.77
CA LEU A 101 -3.57 3.81 26.61
C LEU A 101 -3.72 2.37 27.09
N THR A 102 -4.90 1.78 26.91
CA THR A 102 -5.15 0.39 27.31
C THR A 102 -4.41 -0.57 26.39
N ILE A 103 -3.55 -1.41 26.97
CA ILE A 103 -2.80 -2.45 26.25
C ILE A 103 -3.69 -3.67 26.02
N GLY A 104 -4.48 -4.07 27.03
CA GLY A 104 -5.38 -5.20 26.92
C GLY A 104 -6.08 -5.54 28.24
N THR A 105 -7.14 -6.34 28.15
CA THR A 105 -7.92 -6.81 29.31
C THR A 105 -7.91 -8.34 29.36
N ARG A 106 -7.83 -8.92 30.56
CA ARG A 106 -7.70 -10.38 30.78
C ARG A 106 -8.76 -11.19 30.03
N GLU A 107 -10.00 -10.72 30.02
CA GLU A 107 -11.14 -11.39 29.38
C GLU A 107 -12.13 -10.38 28.79
N GLU A 108 -13.08 -10.86 27.99
CA GLU A 108 -14.05 -10.02 27.25
C GLU A 108 -15.02 -9.25 28.16
N GLY A 109 -15.27 -9.76 29.38
CA GLY A 109 -16.14 -9.12 30.37
C GLY A 109 -15.51 -7.95 31.13
N VAL A 110 -14.18 -7.78 31.08
CA VAL A 110 -13.47 -6.71 31.79
C VAL A 110 -13.62 -5.40 31.02
N ASN A 111 -14.15 -4.38 31.69
CA ASN A 111 -14.45 -3.10 31.06
C ASN A 111 -13.16 -2.30 30.87
N ALA A 112 -12.92 -1.76 29.66
CA ALA A 112 -11.76 -0.92 29.39
C ALA A 112 -11.68 0.34 30.28
N PHE A 113 -12.81 0.79 30.87
CA PHE A 113 -12.84 1.85 31.89
C PHE A 113 -12.09 1.48 33.18
N GLU A 114 -11.88 0.20 33.47
CA GLU A 114 -11.09 -0.24 34.62
C GLU A 114 -9.62 0.20 34.52
N ALA A 115 -9.09 0.36 33.30
CA ALA A 115 -7.75 0.91 33.09
C ALA A 115 -7.62 2.36 33.60
N ALA A 116 -8.67 3.17 33.42
CA ALA A 116 -8.71 4.54 33.88
C ALA A 116 -8.66 4.62 35.41
N ALA A 117 -9.47 3.79 36.08
CA ALA A 117 -9.50 3.70 37.54
C ALA A 117 -8.16 3.22 38.09
N MET A 118 -7.59 2.15 37.52
CA MET A 118 -6.28 1.62 37.92
C MET A 118 -5.17 2.65 37.81
N VAL A 119 -5.08 3.40 36.70
CA VAL A 119 -4.05 4.43 36.52
C VAL A 119 -4.24 5.60 37.49
N THR A 120 -5.49 5.92 37.84
CA THR A 120 -5.79 6.93 38.86
C THR A 120 -5.34 6.47 40.24
N GLU A 121 -5.72 5.25 40.65
CA GLU A 121 -5.33 4.66 41.94
C GLU A 121 -3.81 4.55 42.10
N TRP A 122 -3.11 4.18 41.02
CA TRP A 122 -1.65 4.12 41.00
C TRP A 122 -1.01 5.50 41.20
N ARG A 123 -1.55 6.55 40.54
CA ARG A 123 -1.05 7.93 40.70
C ARG A 123 -1.34 8.52 42.06
N ASP A 124 -2.49 8.20 42.63
CA ASP A 124 -2.90 8.64 43.97
C ASP A 124 -2.14 7.86 45.07
N GLY A 125 -1.37 6.82 44.71
CA GLY A 125 -0.63 5.97 45.64
C GLY A 125 -1.55 5.13 46.53
N ALA A 126 -2.79 4.88 46.09
CA ALA A 126 -3.87 4.37 46.93
C ALA A 126 -3.91 2.83 47.05
N ASN A 127 -3.21 2.08 46.17
CA ASN A 127 -3.37 0.64 46.05
C ASN A 127 -2.04 -0.13 45.91
N THR A 128 -1.84 -1.14 46.76
CA THR A 128 -0.66 -2.03 46.76
C THR A 128 -0.74 -3.17 45.73
N GLU A 129 -1.90 -3.42 45.12
CA GLU A 129 -2.11 -4.49 44.12
C GLU A 129 -1.81 -4.05 42.69
N VAL A 130 -1.65 -2.74 42.45
CA VAL A 130 -1.29 -2.19 41.15
C VAL A 130 0.22 -2.18 41.01
N GLN A 131 0.71 -2.84 39.96
CA GLN A 131 2.13 -2.92 39.63
C GLN A 131 2.46 -1.91 38.53
N SER A 132 3.68 -1.35 38.58
CA SER A 132 4.15 -0.43 37.54
C SER A 132 5.63 -0.60 37.24
N ILE A 133 6.02 -0.37 35.98
CA ILE A 133 7.42 -0.31 35.53
C ILE A 133 7.63 1.02 34.78
N PRO A 134 8.64 1.83 35.15
CA PRO A 134 8.98 3.04 34.41
C PRO A 134 9.54 2.70 33.02
N LEU A 135 9.23 3.54 32.04
CA LEU A 135 9.80 3.51 30.70
C LEU A 135 11.04 4.42 30.71
N ASP A 136 12.25 3.84 30.69
CA ASP A 136 13.50 4.61 30.73
C ASP A 136 13.56 5.67 29.61
N SER A 137 13.58 6.95 30.02
CA SER A 137 13.97 8.06 29.17
C SER A 137 15.50 8.19 29.19
N ASN A 138 16.18 7.40 28.37
CA ASN A 138 17.63 7.53 28.21
C ASN A 138 17.94 8.47 27.01
N PRO A 139 18.30 9.75 27.21
CA PRO A 139 19.14 10.44 26.25
C PRO A 139 20.53 9.80 26.34
N GLY A 140 20.98 9.14 25.27
CA GLY A 140 22.28 8.47 25.26
C GLY A 140 23.44 9.42 25.66
N PRO A 141 24.50 8.89 26.28
CA PRO A 141 25.61 9.70 26.78
C PRO A 141 26.39 10.34 25.63
N ASP A 142 26.67 11.63 25.79
CA ASP A 142 27.74 12.36 25.11
C ASP A 142 29.07 11.66 25.37
N ASN A 143 29.51 10.87 24.39
CA ASN A 143 30.86 10.32 24.32
C ASN A 143 31.54 10.88 23.06
N SER A 144 31.85 12.17 23.08
CA SER A 144 33.00 12.70 22.35
C SER A 144 34.27 12.41 23.16
N MET A 145 34.73 11.17 23.09
CA MET A 145 36.09 10.83 23.49
C MET A 145 36.98 10.93 22.25
N ASP A 146 37.87 11.92 22.28
CA ASP A 146 38.97 12.11 21.35
C ASP A 146 39.80 10.82 21.25
N ILE A 147 39.99 10.33 20.03
CA ILE A 147 41.09 9.44 19.68
C ILE A 147 41.76 10.02 18.44
N ASP A 148 42.82 10.77 18.67
CA ASP A 148 43.86 11.03 17.70
C ASP A 148 44.55 9.71 17.34
N THR A 149 44.65 9.39 16.05
CA THR A 149 45.81 8.67 15.51
C THR A 149 45.99 9.04 14.04
N GLU A 150 47.18 9.58 13.77
CA GLU A 150 47.71 10.07 12.50
C GLU A 150 48.00 8.99 11.45
N CYS A 151 48.39 9.49 10.27
CA CYS A 151 49.11 8.87 9.14
C CYS A 151 48.23 8.11 8.14
N GLY A 152 48.21 8.40 6.84
CA GLY A 152 49.14 9.13 5.96
C GLY A 152 49.23 8.33 4.66
N GLY A 153 49.02 8.94 3.49
CA GLY A 153 49.14 8.20 2.21
C GLY A 153 48.48 8.84 1.00
N SER A 154 49.26 9.68 0.33
CA SER A 154 49.05 10.32 -0.97
C SER A 154 48.53 9.41 -2.10
N ALA A 155 47.61 9.92 -2.94
CA ALA A 155 47.71 9.78 -4.39
C ALA A 155 46.84 10.83 -5.12
N THR A 156 47.52 11.59 -5.95
CA THR A 156 47.09 12.70 -6.80
C THR A 156 46.19 12.30 -7.98
N ASN A 157 45.22 13.14 -8.36
CA ASN A 157 45.22 13.72 -9.71
C ASN A 157 44.23 14.89 -9.91
N ASN A 158 44.78 15.95 -10.52
CA ASN A 158 44.20 17.11 -11.21
C ASN A 158 42.91 16.79 -12.00
N ARG A 159 41.95 17.67 -12.31
CA ARG A 159 41.92 19.07 -12.79
C ARG A 159 40.39 19.31 -13.04
N ILE A 160 39.72 20.44 -12.84
CA ILE A 160 39.75 21.73 -13.57
C ILE A 160 38.87 22.70 -12.76
N VAL A 161 39.38 23.90 -12.54
CA VAL A 161 38.69 25.06 -11.97
C VAL A 161 37.94 25.78 -13.08
N HIS A 162 36.65 26.05 -12.89
CA HIS A 162 36.02 27.23 -13.49
C HIS A 162 35.34 28.08 -12.42
N SER A 163 35.86 29.30 -12.36
CA SER A 163 35.50 30.44 -11.53
C SER A 163 34.13 31.02 -11.88
N GLY A 164 33.35 31.33 -10.84
CA GLY A 164 32.15 32.17 -10.95
C GLY A 164 31.55 32.49 -9.59
N LYS A 165 32.22 33.36 -8.81
CA LYS A 165 31.67 33.92 -7.56
C LYS A 165 30.73 35.09 -7.87
N ARG A 166 29.52 35.08 -7.31
CA ARG A 166 28.65 36.23 -6.97
C ARG A 166 27.64 35.81 -5.86
N PRO A 167 27.09 36.73 -5.06
CA PRO A 167 27.39 36.86 -3.63
C PRO A 167 26.43 36.13 -2.67
N ARG A 168 26.91 35.92 -1.44
CA ARG A 168 26.14 35.49 -0.25
C ARG A 168 24.98 36.45 0.03
N ILE A 169 23.78 35.90 0.13
CA ILE A 169 22.70 36.46 0.95
C ILE A 169 22.66 35.60 2.22
N SER A 170 22.84 36.27 3.35
CA SER A 170 22.78 35.69 4.70
C SER A 170 21.34 35.43 5.12
N ASP A 171 21.22 34.45 6.02
CA ASP A 171 20.07 34.17 6.87
C ASP A 171 18.86 33.54 6.19
N THR A 172 19.01 32.25 5.85
CA THR A 172 17.89 31.32 5.83
C THR A 172 18.06 30.42 7.06
N GLU A 173 17.19 30.59 8.05
CA GLU A 173 16.91 29.55 9.03
C GLU A 173 16.71 28.24 8.28
N THR A 174 17.59 27.27 8.52
CA THR A 174 17.44 25.92 8.03
C THR A 174 16.19 25.34 8.68
N LEU A 175 15.07 25.35 7.96
CA LEU A 175 13.94 24.47 8.23
C LEU A 175 14.50 23.05 8.29
N GLU A 176 14.60 22.52 9.51
CA GLU A 176 15.03 21.15 9.74
C GLU A 176 14.09 20.24 8.95
N CYS A 177 14.64 19.50 7.98
CA CYS A 177 13.91 18.41 7.33
C CYS A 177 13.35 17.50 8.42
N PRO A 178 12.07 17.08 8.34
CA PRO A 178 11.48 16.19 9.33
C PRO A 178 12.39 14.98 9.56
N PRO A 179 12.53 14.50 10.81
CA PRO A 179 13.41 13.39 11.12
C PRO A 179 13.06 12.23 10.21
N LYS A 180 14.04 11.75 9.43
CA LYS A 180 13.84 10.61 8.54
C LYS A 180 13.38 9.44 9.41
N ILE A 181 12.11 9.07 9.28
CA ILE A 181 11.57 7.85 9.88
C ILE A 181 12.57 6.74 9.57
N PRO A 182 13.03 5.96 10.58
CA PRO A 182 13.94 4.86 10.33
C PRO A 182 13.33 3.99 9.24
N GLY A 183 13.92 4.02 8.04
CA GLY A 183 13.39 3.25 6.92
C GLY A 183 13.34 1.77 7.30
N ILE A 184 12.52 0.97 6.62
CA ILE A 184 12.33 -0.47 6.87
C ILE A 184 13.63 -1.29 7.06
N LYS A 185 14.77 -0.77 6.56
CA LYS A 185 16.11 -1.34 6.75
C LYS A 185 16.66 -1.26 8.19
N ASN A 186 16.20 -0.28 8.97
CA ASN A 186 16.66 0.03 10.31
C ASN A 186 15.71 -0.49 11.40
N LEU A 187 14.64 -1.18 11.02
CA LEU A 187 13.74 -1.83 11.98
C LEU A 187 14.44 -3.01 12.68
N PRO A 188 14.19 -3.21 13.99
CA PRO A 188 14.46 -4.48 14.66
C PRO A 188 13.93 -5.66 13.85
N ILE A 189 14.63 -6.79 13.91
CA ILE A 189 14.36 -7.90 13.01
C ILE A 189 12.97 -8.50 13.22
N GLU A 190 12.50 -8.50 14.46
CA GLU A 190 11.20 -8.97 14.90
C GLU A 190 10.08 -8.14 14.26
N LEU A 191 10.22 -6.81 14.28
CA LEU A 191 9.26 -5.89 13.65
C LEU A 191 9.30 -6.01 12.13
N PHE A 192 10.49 -6.17 11.55
CA PHE A 192 10.62 -6.46 10.12
C PHE A 192 9.86 -7.72 9.74
N ILE A 193 10.01 -8.81 10.51
CA ILE A 193 9.31 -10.07 10.27
C ILE A 193 7.80 -9.87 10.37
N VAL A 194 7.31 -9.19 11.40
CA VAL A 194 5.87 -8.90 11.57
C VAL A 194 5.32 -8.19 10.33
N VAL A 195 5.96 -7.10 9.89
CA VAL A 195 5.53 -6.35 8.70
C VAL A 195 5.63 -7.20 7.43
N ALA A 196 6.74 -7.92 7.26
CA ALA A 196 6.99 -8.71 6.06
C ALA A 196 5.99 -9.86 5.87
N ARG A 197 5.41 -10.40 6.95
CA ARG A 197 4.39 -11.48 6.89
C ARG A 197 3.09 -11.04 6.25
N TYR A 198 2.78 -9.74 6.25
CA TYR A 198 1.59 -9.20 5.60
C TYR A 198 1.80 -8.85 4.11
N LEU A 199 3.02 -8.98 3.60
CA LEU A 199 3.31 -8.71 2.20
C LEU A 199 2.73 -9.79 1.29
N ARG A 200 2.37 -9.44 0.05
CA ARG A 200 2.14 -10.45 -0.99
C ARG A 200 3.46 -11.05 -1.47
N PRO A 201 3.45 -12.24 -2.08
CA PRO A 201 4.66 -12.88 -2.59
C PRO A 201 5.50 -12.01 -3.54
N GLY A 202 4.84 -11.28 -4.45
CA GLY A 202 5.50 -10.35 -5.36
C GLY A 202 6.21 -9.19 -4.64
N ASP A 203 5.64 -8.71 -3.54
CA ASP A 203 6.18 -7.61 -2.76
C ASP A 203 7.40 -8.05 -1.94
N LEU A 204 7.34 -9.23 -1.31
CA LEU A 204 8.50 -9.80 -0.60
C LEU A 204 9.68 -10.07 -1.56
N LEU A 205 9.39 -10.55 -2.77
CA LEU A 205 10.39 -10.70 -3.84
C LEU A 205 11.00 -9.36 -4.25
N SER A 206 10.18 -8.32 -4.38
CA SER A 206 10.65 -6.98 -4.73
C SER A 206 11.54 -6.42 -3.63
N LEU A 207 11.15 -6.59 -2.36
CA LEU A 207 11.92 -6.19 -1.18
C LEU A 207 13.28 -6.91 -1.12
N ALA A 208 13.29 -8.23 -1.36
CA ALA A 208 14.52 -9.02 -1.42
C ALA A 208 15.47 -8.57 -2.55
N ARG A 209 14.97 -7.89 -3.58
CA ARG A 209 15.76 -7.36 -4.70
C ARG A 209 16.17 -5.90 -4.52
N CYS A 210 15.54 -5.14 -3.63
CA CYS A 210 15.83 -3.72 -3.42
C CYS A 210 17.23 -3.43 -2.86
N CYS A 211 17.80 -4.28 -2.02
CA CYS A 211 19.17 -4.11 -1.53
C CYS A 211 19.87 -5.41 -1.13
N LYS A 212 21.21 -5.35 -1.02
CA LYS A 212 22.05 -6.51 -0.65
C LYS A 212 21.68 -7.08 0.73
N SER A 213 21.37 -6.23 1.71
CA SER A 213 21.02 -6.67 3.07
C SER A 213 19.72 -7.48 3.09
N PHE A 214 18.66 -7.00 2.43
CA PHE A 214 17.40 -7.76 2.33
C PHE A 214 17.58 -9.03 1.52
N ARG A 215 18.36 -9.00 0.42
CA ARG A 215 18.67 -10.20 -0.34
C ARG A 215 19.34 -11.25 0.52
N SER A 216 20.41 -10.87 1.24
CA SER A 216 21.19 -11.78 2.08
C SER A 216 20.33 -12.40 3.19
N ARG A 217 19.44 -11.60 3.79
CA ARG A 217 18.51 -12.05 4.83
C ARG A 217 17.42 -12.97 4.29
N LEU A 218 16.63 -12.49 3.33
CA LEU A 218 15.43 -13.18 2.85
C LEU A 218 15.76 -14.43 2.03
N MET A 219 16.94 -14.53 1.41
CA MET A 219 17.35 -15.73 0.69
C MET A 219 18.05 -16.77 1.57
N ASN A 220 18.20 -16.49 2.87
CA ASN A 220 18.75 -17.45 3.83
C ASN A 220 17.68 -18.48 4.22
N LYS A 221 18.07 -19.75 4.35
CA LYS A 221 17.18 -20.85 4.74
C LYS A 221 16.48 -20.60 6.10
N SER A 222 17.11 -19.86 7.01
CA SER A 222 16.53 -19.48 8.30
C SER A 222 15.27 -18.61 8.17
N TYR A 223 15.05 -17.98 7.00
CA TYR A 223 13.87 -17.17 6.68
C TYR A 223 12.86 -17.92 5.80
N GLN A 224 13.01 -19.23 5.61
CA GLN A 224 12.05 -20.03 4.83
C GLN A 224 10.62 -19.90 5.36
N PHE A 225 10.45 -19.86 6.69
CA PHE A 225 9.14 -19.69 7.33
C PHE A 225 8.40 -18.45 6.83
N LEU A 226 9.11 -17.36 6.55
CA LEU A 226 8.53 -16.11 6.08
C LEU A 226 7.96 -16.23 4.67
N TRP A 227 8.65 -16.98 3.80
CA TRP A 227 8.14 -17.28 2.46
C TRP A 227 6.89 -18.15 2.52
N LEU A 228 6.89 -19.17 3.38
CA LEU A 228 5.72 -20.03 3.60
C LEU A 228 4.53 -19.24 4.13
N ASP A 229 4.75 -18.25 5.00
CA ASP A 229 3.67 -17.40 5.49
C ASP A 229 3.15 -16.46 4.42
N VAL A 230 4.03 -15.80 3.67
CA VAL A 230 3.63 -14.91 2.58
C VAL A 230 2.90 -15.66 1.45
N MET A 231 3.20 -16.94 1.22
CA MET A 231 2.42 -17.78 0.32
C MET A 231 0.95 -17.91 0.74
N LYS A 232 0.64 -17.88 2.03
CA LYS A 232 -0.75 -17.97 2.55
C LYS A 232 -1.57 -16.71 2.26
N ASN A 233 -0.91 -15.60 1.93
CA ASN A 233 -1.58 -14.35 1.55
C ASN A 233 -2.14 -14.40 0.12
N VAL A 234 -1.98 -15.51 -0.60
CA VAL A 234 -2.63 -15.76 -1.88
C VAL A 234 -3.58 -16.93 -1.70
N ALA A 235 -4.88 -16.65 -1.84
CA ALA A 235 -5.92 -17.66 -1.70
C ALA A 235 -5.71 -18.80 -2.71
N SER A 236 -5.88 -20.04 -2.24
CA SER A 236 -5.80 -21.25 -3.06
C SER A 236 -4.47 -21.48 -3.79
N LEU A 237 -3.38 -20.78 -3.41
CA LEU A 237 -2.06 -21.01 -3.98
C LEU A 237 -1.56 -22.41 -3.57
N PRO A 238 -1.24 -23.31 -4.52
CA PRO A 238 -0.75 -24.62 -4.17
C PRO A 238 0.65 -24.56 -3.53
N PRO A 239 1.02 -25.57 -2.73
CA PRO A 239 2.33 -25.60 -2.07
C PRO A 239 3.47 -25.65 -3.09
N CYS A 240 4.65 -25.23 -2.65
CA CYS A 240 5.86 -25.26 -3.46
C CYS A 240 6.15 -26.71 -3.90
N PRO A 241 6.28 -26.98 -5.21
CA PRO A 241 6.52 -28.34 -5.70
C PRO A 241 7.90 -28.87 -5.28
N LEU A 242 8.02 -30.19 -5.22
CA LEU A 242 9.30 -30.85 -4.97
C LEU A 242 10.35 -30.41 -5.99
N GLY A 243 11.58 -30.16 -5.50
CA GLY A 243 12.70 -29.67 -6.31
C GLY A 243 12.76 -28.14 -6.48
N PHE A 244 11.78 -27.40 -5.95
CA PHE A 244 11.80 -25.93 -5.91
C PHE A 244 11.94 -25.44 -4.48
N THR A 245 12.64 -24.32 -4.32
CA THR A 245 12.54 -23.49 -3.11
C THR A 245 11.39 -22.49 -3.27
N GLU A 246 10.79 -22.08 -2.16
CA GLU A 246 9.67 -21.11 -2.16
C GLU A 246 10.03 -19.80 -2.88
N PRO A 247 11.23 -19.19 -2.68
CA PRO A 247 11.60 -17.98 -3.41
C PRO A 247 11.73 -18.20 -4.92
N GLN A 248 12.19 -19.39 -5.35
CA GLN A 248 12.28 -19.75 -6.78
C GLN A 248 10.88 -19.92 -7.37
N TYR A 249 10.02 -20.67 -6.68
CA TYR A 249 8.64 -20.90 -7.09
C TYR A 249 7.89 -19.58 -7.22
N LEU A 250 7.95 -18.73 -6.20
CA LEU A 250 7.31 -17.41 -6.24
C LEU A 250 7.93 -16.48 -7.29
N THR A 251 9.22 -16.61 -7.60
CA THR A 251 9.82 -15.86 -8.71
C THR A 251 9.21 -16.24 -10.06
N VAL A 252 8.90 -17.52 -10.27
CA VAL A 252 8.18 -17.97 -11.47
C VAL A 252 6.77 -17.40 -11.49
N LEU A 253 6.08 -17.32 -10.36
CA LEU A 253 4.69 -16.89 -10.32
C LEU A 253 4.51 -15.37 -10.38
N PHE A 254 5.19 -14.62 -9.52
CA PHE A 254 4.87 -13.22 -9.21
C PHE A 254 5.94 -12.20 -9.67
N SER A 255 6.87 -12.60 -10.54
CA SER A 255 7.92 -11.70 -11.03
C SER A 255 7.88 -11.49 -12.54
N GLY A 256 8.40 -10.36 -13.03
CA GLY A 256 8.53 -10.10 -14.46
C GLY A 256 9.84 -10.61 -15.10
N PHE A 257 10.68 -11.31 -14.32
CA PHE A 257 12.05 -11.61 -14.72
C PHE A 257 12.17 -12.99 -15.37
N CYS A 258 13.09 -13.11 -16.34
CA CYS A 258 13.49 -14.41 -16.87
C CYS A 258 14.17 -15.25 -15.78
N THR A 259 13.67 -16.45 -15.51
CA THR A 259 14.21 -17.35 -14.47
C THR A 259 15.55 -17.97 -14.86
N ALA A 260 15.92 -17.95 -16.14
CA ALA A 260 17.20 -18.47 -16.63
C ALA A 260 18.33 -17.42 -16.62
N CYS A 261 18.04 -16.16 -16.98
CA CYS A 261 19.08 -15.12 -17.13
C CYS A 261 18.87 -13.86 -16.28
N GLY A 262 17.76 -13.74 -15.55
CA GLY A 262 17.46 -12.59 -14.70
C GLY A 262 17.06 -11.30 -15.44
N SER A 263 16.93 -11.32 -16.77
CA SER A 263 16.53 -10.14 -17.54
C SER A 263 15.09 -9.70 -17.25
N THR A 264 14.86 -8.38 -17.20
CA THR A 264 13.55 -7.72 -17.08
C THR A 264 12.73 -7.65 -18.37
N ARG A 265 13.27 -8.19 -19.49
CA ARG A 265 12.53 -8.23 -20.76
C ARG A 265 11.23 -9.03 -20.58
N LYS A 266 10.18 -8.65 -21.31
CA LYS A 266 8.87 -9.32 -21.29
C LYS A 266 9.05 -10.84 -21.34
N SER A 267 8.65 -11.51 -20.27
CA SER A 267 8.72 -12.96 -20.12
C SER A 267 7.38 -13.47 -19.61
N LYS A 268 6.77 -14.40 -20.36
CA LYS A 268 5.53 -15.05 -19.96
C LYS A 268 5.84 -16.16 -18.96
N MET A 269 4.95 -16.35 -17.99
CA MET A 269 4.97 -17.51 -17.10
C MET A 269 4.47 -18.73 -17.85
N ASP A 270 5.18 -19.85 -17.69
CA ASP A 270 4.71 -21.17 -18.05
C ASP A 270 4.44 -21.97 -16.77
N PRO A 271 3.17 -22.25 -16.43
CA PRO A 271 2.80 -22.91 -15.19
C PRO A 271 3.01 -24.43 -15.23
N ILE A 272 3.22 -25.02 -16.41
CA ILE A 272 3.53 -26.45 -16.57
C ILE A 272 5.04 -26.67 -16.44
N LEU A 273 5.82 -25.89 -17.19
CA LEU A 273 7.29 -25.97 -17.17
C LEU A 273 7.89 -25.25 -15.95
N LEU A 274 7.09 -24.48 -15.20
CA LEU A 274 7.49 -23.62 -14.08
C LEU A 274 8.69 -22.72 -14.40
N VAL A 275 8.59 -21.97 -15.49
CA VAL A 275 9.63 -21.03 -15.90
C VAL A 275 9.06 -19.73 -16.42
N ARG A 276 9.88 -18.67 -16.37
CA ARG A 276 9.69 -17.46 -17.15
C ARG A 276 10.88 -17.30 -18.07
N LEU A 277 10.66 -17.27 -19.37
CA LEU A 277 11.76 -17.22 -20.34
C LEU A 277 11.60 -16.03 -21.29
N CYS A 278 12.64 -15.20 -21.38
CA CYS A 278 12.76 -14.22 -22.45
C CYS A 278 13.04 -14.92 -23.79
N ASP A 279 12.78 -14.25 -24.91
CA ASP A 279 12.95 -14.82 -26.26
C ASP A 279 14.30 -15.50 -26.51
N ARG A 280 15.39 -14.94 -25.97
CA ARG A 280 16.73 -15.54 -26.06
C ARG A 280 16.77 -16.88 -25.32
N CYS A 281 16.31 -16.91 -24.07
CA CYS A 281 16.34 -18.10 -23.24
C CYS A 281 15.33 -19.16 -23.72
N GLN A 282 14.23 -18.77 -24.36
CA GLN A 282 13.35 -19.73 -25.02
C GLN A 282 14.10 -20.54 -26.10
N LYS A 283 14.90 -19.88 -26.94
CA LYS A 283 15.72 -20.56 -27.97
C LYS A 283 16.82 -21.45 -27.36
N GLN A 284 17.37 -21.05 -26.22
CA GLN A 284 18.45 -21.77 -25.56
C GLN A 284 17.94 -22.97 -24.75
N CYS A 285 16.85 -22.80 -24.01
CA CYS A 285 16.39 -23.75 -22.99
C CYS A 285 15.27 -24.68 -23.46
N LEU A 286 14.56 -24.33 -24.54
CA LEU A 286 13.43 -25.12 -25.04
C LEU A 286 13.78 -25.84 -26.34
N VAL A 287 13.14 -26.99 -26.54
CA VAL A 287 13.09 -27.72 -27.81
C VAL A 287 11.63 -28.04 -28.16
N ARG A 288 11.31 -28.09 -29.45
CA ARG A 288 9.99 -28.48 -29.95
C ARG A 288 9.77 -29.97 -29.69
N LEU A 289 8.57 -30.33 -29.25
CA LEU A 289 8.23 -31.71 -28.89
C LEU A 289 8.41 -32.65 -30.09
N PHE A 290 7.99 -32.25 -31.29
CA PHE A 290 8.09 -33.09 -32.49
C PHE A 290 9.39 -32.89 -33.28
N SER A 291 10.43 -32.33 -32.65
CA SER A 291 11.74 -32.25 -33.30
C SER A 291 12.42 -33.62 -33.34
N PRO A 292 13.28 -33.91 -34.35
CA PRO A 292 13.99 -35.19 -34.45
C PRO A 292 14.87 -35.55 -33.23
N GLN A 293 15.14 -34.58 -32.34
CA GLN A 293 15.93 -34.76 -31.14
C GLN A 293 15.12 -35.36 -29.97
N VAL A 294 13.80 -35.42 -30.10
CA VAL A 294 12.88 -35.92 -29.06
C VAL A 294 12.29 -37.25 -29.54
N PRO A 295 12.65 -38.38 -28.91
CA PRO A 295 12.05 -39.67 -29.21
C PRO A 295 10.53 -39.71 -28.96
N ALA A 296 9.78 -40.37 -29.83
CA ALA A 296 8.32 -40.41 -29.74
C ALA A 296 7.81 -41.15 -28.49
N ASP A 297 8.57 -42.14 -28.01
CA ASP A 297 8.24 -42.93 -26.82
C ASP A 297 8.31 -42.12 -25.51
N VAL A 298 8.95 -40.95 -25.50
CA VAL A 298 9.00 -40.08 -24.32
C VAL A 298 7.96 -38.96 -24.31
N TYR A 299 7.14 -38.80 -25.37
CA TYR A 299 6.16 -37.70 -25.44
C TYR A 299 5.14 -37.71 -24.30
N GLY A 300 4.77 -38.90 -23.82
CA GLY A 300 3.89 -39.09 -22.66
C GLY A 300 4.57 -38.92 -21.31
N LEU A 301 5.91 -39.00 -21.27
CA LEU A 301 6.70 -39.08 -20.04
C LEU A 301 7.33 -37.74 -19.61
N ILE A 302 7.11 -36.69 -20.40
CA ILE A 302 7.76 -35.39 -20.23
C ILE A 302 6.75 -34.24 -20.10
N HIS A 303 7.07 -33.28 -19.24
CA HIS A 303 6.31 -32.03 -19.14
C HIS A 303 6.45 -31.24 -20.44
N LYS A 304 5.31 -30.85 -21.01
CA LYS A 304 5.21 -30.16 -22.30
C LYS A 304 4.19 -29.03 -22.22
N SER A 305 4.46 -27.94 -22.92
CA SER A 305 3.64 -26.73 -22.88
C SER A 305 3.62 -26.00 -24.22
N ASN A 306 2.52 -25.32 -24.50
CA ASN A 306 2.30 -24.50 -25.70
C ASN A 306 2.34 -22.99 -25.40
N VAL A 307 2.73 -22.57 -24.19
CA VAL A 307 2.82 -21.15 -23.80
C VAL A 307 3.83 -20.37 -24.66
N PHE A 308 4.92 -21.03 -25.07
CA PHE A 308 6.02 -20.39 -25.80
C PHE A 308 6.02 -20.71 -27.29
N GLY A 309 6.14 -19.67 -28.10
CA GLY A 309 6.27 -19.76 -29.55
C GLY A 309 5.62 -18.56 -30.24
N ARG A 310 5.69 -18.54 -31.56
CA ARG A 310 4.96 -17.57 -32.38
C ARG A 310 4.08 -18.36 -33.33
N THR A 311 2.82 -17.95 -33.44
CA THR A 311 1.88 -18.40 -34.45
C THR A 311 1.38 -17.17 -35.20
N THR A 312 1.08 -17.34 -36.49
CA THR A 312 0.57 -16.28 -37.37
C THR A 312 -0.95 -16.25 -37.45
N THR A 313 -1.60 -17.28 -36.91
CA THR A 313 -3.05 -17.51 -36.86
C THR A 313 -3.39 -17.90 -35.41
N GLY A 314 -4.64 -17.74 -34.97
CA GLY A 314 -5.12 -17.99 -33.59
C GLY A 314 -4.93 -19.43 -33.05
N GLU A 315 -4.09 -20.23 -33.69
CA GLU A 315 -3.62 -21.53 -33.25
C GLU A 315 -2.62 -21.40 -32.09
N LEU A 316 -2.64 -22.40 -31.22
CA LEU A 316 -1.65 -22.54 -30.15
C LEU A 316 -0.28 -22.91 -30.76
N PRO A 317 0.82 -22.37 -30.22
CA PRO A 317 2.15 -22.81 -30.61
C PRO A 317 2.35 -24.32 -30.45
N GLU A 318 3.19 -24.90 -31.31
CA GLU A 318 3.67 -26.27 -31.14
C GLU A 318 4.24 -26.47 -29.73
N ALA A 319 3.87 -27.59 -29.10
CA ALA A 319 4.33 -27.94 -27.77
C ALA A 319 5.86 -27.98 -27.68
N ARG A 320 6.38 -27.49 -26.55
CA ARG A 320 7.81 -27.44 -26.24
C ARG A 320 8.09 -28.08 -24.90
N VAL A 321 9.32 -28.55 -24.75
CA VAL A 321 9.84 -29.15 -23.53
C VAL A 321 11.13 -28.44 -23.11
N LEU A 322 11.43 -28.46 -21.82
CA LEU A 322 12.73 -28.01 -21.31
C LEU A 322 13.82 -29.01 -21.70
N LYS A 323 14.92 -28.52 -22.28
CA LYS A 323 16.07 -29.36 -22.66
C LYS A 323 16.65 -30.12 -21.46
N SER A 324 16.73 -29.49 -20.30
CA SER A 324 17.21 -30.13 -19.06
C SER A 324 16.32 -31.28 -18.63
N ASN A 325 14.99 -31.11 -18.70
CA ASN A 325 14.04 -32.17 -18.36
C ASN A 325 14.09 -33.31 -19.38
N LEU A 326 14.21 -32.99 -20.68
CA LEU A 326 14.38 -33.99 -21.72
C LEU A 326 15.61 -34.86 -21.50
N VAL A 327 16.77 -34.24 -21.24
CA VAL A 327 18.01 -34.98 -20.96
C VAL A 327 17.83 -35.88 -19.73
N SER A 328 17.26 -35.34 -18.65
CA SER A 328 17.05 -36.10 -17.41
C SER A 328 16.14 -37.32 -17.61
N VAL A 329 15.02 -37.15 -18.34
CA VAL A 329 14.09 -38.26 -18.63
C VAL A 329 14.73 -39.30 -19.54
N LEU A 330 15.44 -38.86 -20.58
CA LEU A 330 16.12 -39.79 -21.50
C LEU A 330 17.19 -40.59 -20.78
N ASP A 331 17.99 -39.97 -19.92
CA ASP A 331 19.05 -40.66 -19.20
C ASP A 331 18.47 -41.67 -18.21
N LEU A 332 17.41 -41.31 -17.49
CA LEU A 332 16.71 -42.20 -16.57
C LEU A 332 16.07 -43.40 -17.28
N VAL A 333 15.37 -43.17 -18.39
CA VAL A 333 14.76 -44.24 -19.20
C VAL A 333 15.83 -45.16 -19.78
N ARG A 334 16.94 -44.61 -20.29
CA ARG A 334 18.06 -45.41 -20.80
C ARG A 334 18.72 -46.25 -19.71
N GLU A 335 18.93 -45.67 -18.53
CA GLU A 335 19.54 -46.37 -17.40
C GLU A 335 18.70 -47.58 -16.97
N VAL A 336 17.40 -47.40 -16.78
CA VAL A 336 16.51 -48.50 -16.40
C VAL A 336 16.39 -49.54 -17.53
N ARG A 337 16.31 -49.12 -18.80
CA ARG A 337 16.31 -50.08 -19.93
C ARG A 337 17.60 -50.90 -20.01
N ARG A 338 18.76 -50.32 -19.69
CA ARG A 338 20.04 -51.07 -19.64
C ARG A 338 20.09 -52.14 -18.54
N SER A 339 19.29 -52.00 -17.48
CA SER A 339 19.21 -53.01 -16.43
C SER A 339 18.54 -54.32 -16.88
N GLY A 340 17.84 -54.31 -18.04
CA GLY A 340 17.11 -55.46 -18.55
C GLY A 340 15.87 -55.85 -17.73
N ASN A 341 15.46 -55.00 -16.77
CA ASN A 341 14.30 -55.25 -15.91
C ASN A 341 13.05 -54.55 -16.48
N ASP A 342 12.30 -55.24 -17.32
CA ASP A 342 11.09 -54.70 -17.97
C ASP A 342 10.05 -54.19 -16.96
N ARG A 343 9.94 -54.85 -15.79
CA ARG A 343 9.04 -54.41 -14.73
C ARG A 343 9.45 -53.04 -14.18
N ALA A 344 10.75 -52.79 -14.03
CA ALA A 344 11.26 -51.50 -13.59
C ALA A 344 11.02 -50.40 -14.65
N VAL A 345 11.11 -50.73 -15.94
CA VAL A 345 10.79 -49.79 -17.03
C VAL A 345 9.31 -49.38 -16.97
N ILE A 346 8.40 -50.36 -16.87
CA ILE A 346 6.94 -50.10 -16.80
C ILE A 346 6.61 -49.25 -15.56
N GLU A 347 7.20 -49.57 -14.41
CA GLU A 347 6.97 -48.82 -13.18
C GLU A 347 7.48 -47.37 -13.29
N LEU A 348 8.65 -47.16 -13.90
CA LEU A 348 9.20 -45.83 -14.14
C LEU A 348 8.30 -45.03 -15.08
N GLU A 349 7.90 -45.61 -16.22
CA GLU A 349 7.03 -44.95 -17.19
C GLU A 349 5.70 -44.54 -16.56
N LYS A 350 5.10 -45.43 -15.76
CA LYS A 350 3.90 -45.12 -14.98
C LYS A 350 4.11 -43.92 -14.05
N LYS A 351 5.19 -43.90 -13.26
CA LYS A 351 5.52 -42.79 -12.35
C LYS A 351 5.74 -41.47 -13.09
N LEU A 352 6.37 -41.50 -14.27
CA LEU A 352 6.57 -40.31 -15.09
C LEU A 352 5.25 -39.79 -15.67
N VAL A 353 4.36 -40.66 -16.13
CA VAL A 353 3.01 -40.28 -16.58
C VAL A 353 2.21 -39.64 -15.45
N GLU A 354 2.21 -40.27 -14.27
CA GLU A 354 1.55 -39.73 -13.07
C GLU A 354 2.10 -38.35 -12.71
N ALA A 355 3.43 -38.18 -12.70
CA ALA A 355 4.06 -36.89 -12.44
C ALA A 355 3.69 -35.82 -13.49
N VAL A 356 3.57 -36.20 -14.77
CA VAL A 356 3.13 -35.30 -15.85
C VAL A 356 1.69 -34.82 -15.61
N GLU A 357 0.80 -35.72 -15.20
CA GLU A 357 -0.59 -35.38 -14.92
C GLU A 357 -0.74 -34.54 -13.64
N GLU A 358 -0.03 -34.89 -12.57
CA GLU A 358 0.02 -34.09 -11.34
C GLU A 358 0.50 -32.67 -11.61
N ARG A 359 1.54 -32.52 -12.45
CA ARG A 359 2.04 -31.20 -12.87
C ARG A 359 0.99 -30.41 -13.65
N ARG A 360 0.23 -31.08 -14.51
CA ARG A 360 -0.87 -30.46 -15.26
C ARG A 360 -1.95 -29.95 -14.31
N MET A 361 -2.44 -30.80 -13.41
CA MET A 361 -3.45 -30.42 -12.41
C MET A 361 -2.97 -29.30 -11.49
N LEU A 362 -1.69 -29.33 -11.10
CA LEU A 362 -1.05 -28.25 -10.35
C LEU A 362 -1.04 -26.94 -11.14
N SER A 363 -0.73 -26.99 -12.44
CA SER A 363 -0.67 -25.79 -13.29
C SER A 363 -2.01 -25.07 -13.39
N GLU A 364 -3.12 -25.81 -13.42
CA GLU A 364 -4.47 -25.24 -13.43
C GLU A 364 -4.78 -24.51 -12.12
N LYS A 365 -4.38 -25.08 -10.97
CA LYS A 365 -4.50 -24.41 -9.66
C LYS A 365 -3.66 -23.15 -9.58
N ILE A 366 -2.43 -23.19 -10.12
CA ILE A 366 -1.53 -22.03 -10.18
C ILE A 366 -2.17 -20.89 -10.98
N ILE A 367 -2.69 -21.18 -12.17
CA ILE A 367 -3.31 -20.16 -13.03
C ILE A 367 -4.44 -19.46 -12.27
N ARG A 368 -5.38 -20.22 -11.70
CA ARG A 368 -6.52 -19.64 -10.95
C ARG A 368 -6.07 -18.78 -9.77
N ALA A 369 -5.10 -19.25 -8.99
CA ALA A 369 -4.60 -18.51 -7.83
C ALA A 369 -3.88 -17.21 -8.22
N VAL A 370 -3.11 -17.23 -9.32
CA VAL A 370 -2.41 -16.04 -9.83
C VAL A 370 -3.41 -15.04 -10.41
N GLU A 371 -4.38 -15.49 -11.21
CA GLU A 371 -5.44 -14.64 -11.77
C GLU A 371 -6.26 -13.97 -10.66
N GLN A 372 -6.70 -14.73 -9.66
CA GLN A 372 -7.40 -14.19 -8.51
C GLN A 372 -6.57 -13.13 -7.77
N CYS A 373 -5.28 -13.41 -7.54
CA CYS A 373 -4.39 -12.44 -6.91
C CYS A 373 -4.21 -11.17 -7.74
N GLU A 374 -4.13 -11.29 -9.07
CA GLU A 374 -4.03 -10.14 -9.98
C GLU A 374 -5.31 -9.30 -9.95
N ASP A 375 -6.49 -9.92 -9.90
CA ASP A 375 -7.78 -9.27 -9.76
C ASP A 375 -7.90 -8.54 -8.41
N GLU A 376 -7.54 -9.19 -7.29
CA GLU A 376 -7.53 -8.56 -5.96
C GLU A 376 -6.61 -7.32 -5.94
N VAL A 377 -5.41 -7.43 -6.50
CA VAL A 377 -4.47 -6.29 -6.64
C VAL A 377 -5.08 -5.18 -7.49
N PHE A 378 -5.76 -5.54 -8.57
CA PHE A 378 -6.41 -4.58 -9.45
C PHE A 378 -7.55 -3.85 -8.73
N TRP A 379 -8.40 -4.58 -8.00
CA TRP A 379 -9.49 -4.02 -7.21
C TRP A 379 -8.98 -3.13 -6.08
N GLU A 380 -7.96 -3.56 -5.33
CA GLU A 380 -7.34 -2.72 -4.30
C GLU A 380 -6.78 -1.42 -4.87
N LYS A 381 -6.10 -1.48 -6.02
CA LYS A 381 -5.61 -0.28 -6.70
C LYS A 381 -6.76 0.64 -7.10
N GLN A 382 -7.86 0.08 -7.60
CA GLN A 382 -9.05 0.85 -7.94
C GLN A 382 -9.69 1.49 -6.70
N VAL A 383 -9.82 0.76 -5.60
CA VAL A 383 -10.35 1.27 -4.33
C VAL A 383 -9.45 2.36 -3.78
N ILE A 384 -8.12 2.16 -3.76
CA ILE A 384 -7.16 3.18 -3.33
C ILE A 384 -7.22 4.40 -4.25
N GLN A 385 -7.28 4.22 -5.56
CA GLN A 385 -7.43 5.32 -6.51
C GLN A 385 -8.79 6.02 -6.39
N HIS A 386 -9.85 5.30 -6.05
CA HIS A 386 -11.18 5.85 -5.83
C HIS A 386 -11.23 6.64 -4.52
N LYS A 387 -10.70 6.07 -3.42
CA LYS A 387 -10.50 6.76 -2.15
C LYS A 387 -9.65 8.01 -2.33
N ARG A 388 -8.51 7.91 -3.03
CA ARG A 388 -7.70 9.08 -3.41
C ARG A 388 -8.46 10.06 -4.29
N ARG A 389 -9.34 9.61 -5.19
CA ARG A 389 -10.18 10.51 -6.01
C ARG A 389 -11.26 11.22 -5.18
N LEU A 390 -11.84 10.53 -4.21
CA LEU A 390 -12.78 11.12 -3.26
C LEU A 390 -12.07 12.11 -2.32
N GLU A 391 -10.91 11.73 -1.77
CA GLU A 391 -10.00 12.62 -1.01
C GLU A 391 -9.42 13.75 -1.87
N TYR A 392 -9.35 13.58 -3.20
CA TYR A 392 -8.91 14.61 -4.13
C TYR A 392 -10.03 15.63 -4.39
N VAL A 393 -11.28 15.18 -4.52
CA VAL A 393 -12.46 16.06 -4.65
C VAL A 393 -12.83 16.70 -3.29
N ALA A 394 -12.47 16.04 -2.19
CA ALA A 394 -12.49 16.54 -0.83
C ALA A 394 -11.05 16.80 -0.36
N CYS A 395 -10.31 17.61 -1.11
CA CYS A 395 -8.98 18.05 -0.73
C CYS A 395 -9.04 19.41 0.00
N PRO A 396 -8.33 19.58 1.13
CA PRO A 396 -8.38 20.83 1.92
C PRO A 396 -7.90 22.04 1.14
N ALA A 397 -6.88 21.83 0.31
CA ALA A 397 -6.39 22.86 -0.57
C ALA A 397 -7.44 23.27 -1.63
N GLU A 398 -8.22 22.31 -2.16
CA GLU A 398 -9.29 22.61 -3.10
C GLU A 398 -10.41 23.41 -2.42
N LEU A 399 -10.94 22.95 -1.28
CA LEU A 399 -11.98 23.67 -0.54
C LEU A 399 -11.51 25.07 -0.11
N ARG A 400 -10.26 25.21 0.33
CA ARG A 400 -9.66 26.50 0.71
C ARG A 400 -9.50 27.43 -0.50
N ILE A 401 -9.05 26.92 -1.65
CA ILE A 401 -8.95 27.72 -2.88
C ILE A 401 -10.33 28.11 -3.41
N GLN A 402 -11.29 27.20 -3.40
CA GLN A 402 -12.68 27.49 -3.76
C GLN A 402 -13.24 28.59 -2.85
N ARG A 403 -13.01 28.49 -1.52
CA ARG A 403 -13.41 29.51 -0.55
C ARG A 403 -12.75 30.86 -0.82
N ARG A 404 -11.45 30.92 -1.09
CA ARG A 404 -10.76 32.16 -1.47
C ARG A 404 -11.24 32.71 -2.82
N CYS A 405 -11.62 31.86 -3.77
CA CYS A 405 -12.25 32.32 -5.03
C CYS A 405 -13.61 32.96 -4.79
N ILE A 406 -14.38 32.46 -3.82
CA ILE A 406 -15.67 33.04 -3.44
C ILE A 406 -15.44 34.34 -2.67
N ASP A 407 -14.66 34.29 -1.59
CA ASP A 407 -14.52 35.39 -0.63
C ASP A 407 -13.63 36.54 -1.17
N GLU A 408 -12.52 36.24 -1.85
CA GLU A 408 -11.57 37.28 -2.32
C GLU A 408 -11.75 37.69 -3.79
N LEU A 409 -12.36 36.84 -4.61
CA LEU A 409 -12.57 37.11 -6.04
C LEU A 409 -14.05 37.35 -6.39
N GLY A 410 -14.98 37.09 -5.47
CA GLY A 410 -16.42 37.34 -5.65
C GLY A 410 -17.10 36.39 -6.63
N PHE A 411 -16.53 35.19 -6.83
CA PHE A 411 -17.16 34.16 -7.66
C PHE A 411 -18.24 33.39 -6.89
N GLN A 412 -19.22 32.87 -7.61
CA GLN A 412 -20.23 31.99 -7.02
C GLN A 412 -19.80 30.53 -7.11
N MET A 413 -20.43 29.65 -6.33
CA MET A 413 -20.11 28.22 -6.35
C MET A 413 -20.32 27.62 -7.75
N GLU A 414 -21.34 28.09 -8.46
CA GLU A 414 -21.71 27.66 -9.79
C GLU A 414 -20.67 28.09 -10.85
N ASP A 415 -19.91 29.17 -10.59
CA ASP A 415 -18.83 29.60 -11.48
C ASP A 415 -17.62 28.64 -11.44
N LEU A 416 -17.47 27.91 -10.34
CA LEU A 416 -16.42 26.91 -10.11
C LEU A 416 -16.78 25.53 -10.67
N GLN A 417 -18.03 25.32 -11.08
CA GLN A 417 -18.51 24.06 -11.65
C GLN A 417 -18.20 23.99 -13.15
N PHE A 418 -17.06 23.37 -13.50
CA PHE A 418 -16.68 23.13 -14.90
C PHE A 418 -17.35 21.88 -15.46
N SER A 419 -17.78 21.93 -16.72
CA SER A 419 -18.29 20.74 -17.42
C SER A 419 -17.23 19.63 -17.50
N TRP A 420 -17.68 18.38 -17.37
CA TRP A 420 -16.81 17.20 -17.22
C TRP A 420 -15.80 17.03 -18.38
N ASN A 421 -16.20 17.40 -19.60
CA ASN A 421 -15.37 17.34 -20.82
C ASN A 421 -14.59 18.61 -21.16
N SER A 422 -14.55 19.62 -20.28
CA SER A 422 -13.86 20.87 -20.58
C SER A 422 -12.35 20.77 -20.38
N SER A 423 -11.57 21.20 -21.38
CA SER A 423 -10.11 21.38 -21.20
C SER A 423 -9.76 22.43 -20.13
N ALA A 424 -10.69 23.33 -19.80
CA ALA A 424 -10.55 24.26 -18.69
C ALA A 424 -10.71 23.57 -17.33
N ARG A 425 -11.52 22.51 -17.25
CA ARG A 425 -11.66 21.66 -16.05
C ARG A 425 -10.32 21.05 -15.69
N GLU A 426 -9.68 20.39 -16.66
CA GLU A 426 -8.38 19.75 -16.43
C GLU A 426 -7.30 20.75 -15.97
N LYS A 427 -7.26 21.94 -16.59
CA LYS A 427 -6.34 23.01 -16.21
C LYS A 427 -6.62 23.58 -14.83
N TYR A 428 -7.89 23.75 -14.47
CA TYR A 428 -8.34 24.23 -13.17
C TYR A 428 -7.91 23.25 -12.06
N TYR A 429 -8.25 21.97 -12.19
CA TYR A 429 -7.88 20.95 -11.20
C TYR A 429 -6.37 20.69 -11.14
N ARG A 430 -5.63 20.84 -12.26
CA ARG A 430 -4.16 20.77 -12.24
C ARG A 430 -3.52 21.90 -11.43
N LEU A 431 -4.14 23.08 -11.39
CA LEU A 431 -3.69 24.17 -10.52
C LEU A 431 -3.97 23.87 -9.06
N LEU A 432 -5.08 23.20 -8.73
CA LEU A 432 -5.45 22.80 -7.37
C LEU A 432 -4.54 21.69 -6.80
N ASN A 433 -3.96 20.84 -7.65
CA ASN A 433 -3.14 19.68 -7.26
C ASN A 433 -1.70 19.96 -6.87
N LYS A 434 -1.26 21.22 -6.82
CA LYS A 434 0.12 21.51 -6.45
C LYS A 434 0.24 21.33 -4.92
N PRO A 435 1.06 20.38 -4.42
CA PRO A 435 1.16 20.06 -2.99
C PRO A 435 1.68 21.22 -2.13
N GLU A 436 2.24 22.25 -2.76
CA GLU A 436 2.80 23.46 -2.14
C GLU A 436 1.79 24.61 -1.96
N LEU A 437 0.51 24.40 -2.33
CA LEU A 437 -0.52 25.44 -2.20
C LEU A 437 -1.06 25.55 -0.78
N LEU A 438 -0.20 26.05 0.10
CA LEU A 438 -0.48 26.19 1.53
C LEU A 438 -0.08 27.57 2.09
N TYR A 439 0.42 28.52 1.28
CA TYR A 439 0.78 29.87 1.75
C TYR A 439 0.31 31.02 0.82
N ASP A 440 0.22 32.24 1.37
CA ASP A 440 -0.24 33.46 0.66
C ASP A 440 0.63 33.89 -0.53
N ARG A 441 1.86 33.38 -0.60
CA ARG A 441 2.77 33.65 -1.70
C ARG A 441 2.34 32.91 -2.96
N GLU A 442 2.09 31.62 -2.86
CA GLU A 442 1.70 30.77 -3.99
C GLU A 442 0.28 31.11 -4.46
N TRP A 443 -0.63 31.51 -3.56
CA TRP A 443 -1.94 32.05 -3.94
C TRP A 443 -1.81 33.23 -4.90
N ARG A 444 -0.90 34.17 -4.64
CA ARG A 444 -0.67 35.33 -5.53
C ARG A 444 -0.22 34.92 -6.93
N GLU A 445 0.53 33.82 -7.05
CA GLU A 445 1.01 33.30 -8.32
C GLU A 445 -0.11 32.61 -9.14
N ILE A 446 -0.98 31.84 -8.48
CA ILE A 446 -2.03 31.08 -9.16
C ILE A 446 -3.35 31.86 -9.33
N ARG A 447 -3.62 32.90 -8.52
CA ARG A 447 -4.86 33.70 -8.53
C ARG A 447 -5.19 34.25 -9.91
N SER A 448 -4.20 34.73 -10.65
CA SER A 448 -4.40 35.29 -12.00
C SER A 448 -4.79 34.23 -13.05
N HIS A 449 -4.35 32.98 -12.86
CA HIS A 449 -4.69 31.85 -13.71
C HIS A 449 -6.09 31.33 -13.40
N LEU A 450 -6.41 31.17 -12.11
CA LEU A 450 -7.75 30.77 -11.64
C LEU A 450 -8.81 31.77 -12.08
N LYS A 451 -8.58 33.07 -11.85
CA LYS A 451 -9.53 34.13 -12.27
C LYS A 451 -9.83 34.09 -13.77
N ARG A 452 -8.85 33.77 -14.61
CA ARG A 452 -9.06 33.63 -16.07
C ARG A 452 -9.91 32.41 -16.41
N LEU A 453 -9.61 31.26 -15.82
CA LEU A 453 -10.35 30.00 -16.07
C LEU A 453 -11.79 30.11 -15.58
N ILE A 454 -12.01 30.62 -14.36
CA ILE A 454 -13.34 30.76 -13.76
C ILE A 454 -14.18 31.79 -14.52
N ASN A 455 -13.60 32.93 -14.95
CA ASN A 455 -14.33 33.90 -15.78
C ASN A 455 -14.78 33.30 -17.13
N ALA A 456 -13.94 32.48 -17.76
CA ALA A 456 -14.31 31.80 -18.98
C ALA A 456 -15.47 30.82 -18.75
N ASN A 457 -15.43 30.08 -17.64
CA ASN A 457 -16.50 29.16 -17.25
C ASN A 457 -17.81 29.90 -16.93
N ARG A 458 -17.73 30.98 -16.14
CA ARG A 458 -18.86 31.88 -15.85
C ARG A 458 -19.49 32.43 -17.12
N LYS A 459 -18.68 32.87 -18.10
CA LYS A 459 -19.20 33.37 -19.38
C LYS A 459 -19.94 32.27 -20.15
N ALA A 460 -19.43 31.04 -20.16
CA ALA A 460 -20.08 29.91 -20.81
C ALA A 460 -21.39 29.52 -20.10
N ARG A 461 -21.41 29.53 -18.75
CA ARG A 461 -22.62 29.29 -17.94
C ARG A 461 -23.69 30.34 -18.22
N LEU A 462 -23.34 31.63 -18.15
CA LEU A 462 -24.25 32.74 -18.42
C LEU A 462 -24.76 32.80 -19.87
N ALA A 463 -23.98 32.29 -20.83
CA ALA A 463 -24.44 32.18 -22.23
C ALA A 463 -25.51 31.09 -22.35
N LYS A 464 -25.29 29.92 -21.75
CA LYS A 464 -26.29 28.84 -21.71
C LYS A 464 -27.57 29.25 -20.99
N GLU A 465 -27.46 29.97 -19.88
CA GLU A 465 -28.64 30.48 -19.15
C GLU A 465 -29.44 31.49 -19.98
N ARG A 466 -28.78 32.31 -20.81
CA ARG A 466 -29.47 33.22 -21.73
C ARG A 466 -30.15 32.47 -22.88
N GLU A 467 -29.46 31.52 -23.49
CA GLU A 467 -30.02 30.66 -24.54
C GLU A 467 -31.22 29.84 -24.03
N ALA A 468 -31.22 29.43 -22.76
CA ALA A 468 -32.34 28.75 -22.12
C ALA A 468 -33.52 29.68 -21.77
N CYS A 469 -33.30 31.00 -21.68
CA CYS A 469 -34.31 32.00 -21.34
C CYS A 469 -34.92 32.73 -22.55
N GLU A 470 -34.36 32.56 -23.76
CA GLU A 470 -34.97 33.07 -24.98
C GLU A 470 -36.16 32.16 -25.40
N PRO A 471 -37.39 32.68 -25.53
CA PRO A 471 -38.49 31.89 -26.05
C PRO A 471 -38.16 31.54 -27.49
N SER A 472 -38.06 30.24 -27.77
CA SER A 472 -37.81 29.68 -29.10
C SER A 472 -38.78 30.27 -30.13
N GLN A 473 -38.33 31.29 -30.88
CA GLN A 473 -39.02 31.71 -32.10
C GLN A 473 -38.78 30.63 -33.15
N SER A 474 -39.65 29.64 -33.12
CA SER A 474 -39.82 28.65 -34.17
C SER A 474 -40.29 29.36 -35.45
N SER A 475 -39.36 29.71 -36.32
CA SER A 475 -39.64 29.89 -37.75
C SER A 475 -39.37 28.56 -38.47
N TYR A 476 -40.40 27.71 -38.51
CA TYR A 476 -40.47 26.61 -39.48
C TYR A 476 -40.45 27.21 -40.89
N GLN A 477 -39.37 26.99 -41.63
CA GLN A 477 -39.39 26.85 -43.09
C GLN A 477 -38.51 25.67 -43.48
N GLY A 478 -39.07 24.84 -44.35
CA GLY A 478 -38.73 23.44 -44.50
C GLY A 478 -37.39 23.15 -45.19
N GLY A 479 -36.86 22.00 -44.83
CA GLY A 479 -35.71 21.35 -45.46
C GLY A 479 -35.50 19.99 -44.82
N VAL A 480 -36.03 18.95 -45.46
CA VAL A 480 -35.95 17.57 -44.98
C VAL A 480 -34.49 17.10 -44.99
N GLY A 481 -33.94 16.83 -43.82
CA GLY A 481 -32.70 16.10 -43.58
C GLY A 481 -32.78 15.44 -42.20
N PRO A 482 -32.30 14.20 -42.01
CA PRO A 482 -32.53 13.47 -40.77
C PRO A 482 -31.83 14.17 -39.59
N LEU A 483 -32.64 14.70 -38.68
CA LEU A 483 -32.23 15.13 -37.35
C LEU A 483 -31.94 13.87 -36.53
N VAL A 484 -30.65 13.56 -36.34
CA VAL A 484 -30.22 12.69 -35.25
C VAL A 484 -30.37 13.51 -33.97
N LEU A 485 -31.46 13.26 -33.25
CA LEU A 485 -31.61 13.65 -31.86
C LEU A 485 -30.75 12.71 -31.04
N ASP A 486 -29.53 13.12 -30.69
CA ASP A 486 -28.80 12.53 -29.56
C ASP A 486 -29.53 12.95 -28.28
N ILE A 487 -30.62 12.23 -27.99
CA ILE A 487 -31.18 12.11 -26.66
C ILE A 487 -30.15 11.31 -25.88
N ASP A 488 -29.29 11.98 -25.11
CA ASP A 488 -28.53 11.32 -24.05
C ASP A 488 -29.56 10.89 -22.99
N PRO A 489 -29.76 9.58 -22.74
CA PRO A 489 -30.64 9.14 -21.69
C PRO A 489 -29.99 9.40 -20.33
N VAL A 490 -30.63 10.25 -19.53
CA VAL A 490 -30.53 10.16 -18.08
C VAL A 490 -31.01 8.76 -17.69
N MET A 491 -30.07 7.87 -17.36
CA MET A 491 -30.36 6.63 -16.65
C MET A 491 -29.61 6.68 -15.32
N ASP A 492 -30.33 7.12 -14.29
CA ASP A 492 -30.11 6.64 -12.94
C ASP A 492 -30.25 5.12 -12.97
N GLY A 493 -29.13 4.42 -12.90
CA GLY A 493 -29.07 2.97 -12.73
C GLY A 493 -28.96 2.63 -11.23
N PRO A 494 -29.77 1.69 -10.70
CA PRO A 494 -29.81 1.39 -9.28
C PRO A 494 -28.53 0.75 -8.74
N SER A 495 -28.36 0.87 -7.42
CA SER A 495 -27.22 0.38 -6.65
C SER A 495 -26.97 -1.14 -6.79
N HIS A 496 -25.71 -1.54 -6.65
CA HIS A 496 -25.22 -2.92 -6.80
C HIS A 496 -25.81 -3.94 -5.80
N ILE A 497 -26.71 -3.53 -4.90
CA ILE A 497 -27.39 -4.43 -3.96
C ILE A 497 -28.58 -5.16 -4.61
N GLU A 498 -29.10 -4.71 -5.76
CA GLU A 498 -30.24 -5.37 -6.45
C GLU A 498 -29.84 -6.39 -7.55
N ARG A 499 -28.55 -6.71 -7.72
CA ARG A 499 -28.09 -7.66 -8.77
C ARG A 499 -27.91 -9.12 -8.32
N ILE A 500 -28.08 -9.44 -7.03
CA ILE A 500 -27.80 -10.81 -6.53
C ILE A 500 -29.05 -11.72 -6.45
N GLU A 501 -30.28 -11.21 -6.64
CA GLU A 501 -31.49 -12.07 -6.60
C GLU A 501 -32.05 -12.51 -7.97
N ILE A 502 -31.47 -12.11 -9.12
CA ILE A 502 -32.07 -12.39 -10.45
C ILE A 502 -31.26 -13.39 -11.32
N LEU A 503 -30.20 -14.00 -10.81
CA LEU A 503 -29.48 -15.08 -11.53
C LEU A 503 -29.44 -16.39 -10.74
N GLY A 504 -30.52 -16.67 -9.99
CA GLY A 504 -30.75 -17.93 -9.29
C GLY A 504 -31.57 -18.96 -10.07
N GLU A 505 -32.13 -18.64 -11.24
CA GLU A 505 -32.90 -19.59 -12.06
C GLU A 505 -32.81 -19.26 -13.56
N ILE A 506 -31.65 -19.48 -14.19
CA ILE A 506 -31.53 -19.86 -15.63
C ILE A 506 -30.37 -20.85 -15.77
#